data_AF-A0A9D6KJB9-F1
#
_entry.id   AF-A0A9D6KJB9-F1
#
_cell.length_a   1.000
_cell.length_b   1.000
_cell.length_c   1.000
_cell.angle_alpha   90.00
_cell.angle_beta   90.00
_cell.angle_gamma   90.00
#
_symmetry.space_group_name_H-M   'P 1'
#
loop_
_entity.id
_entity.type
_entity.pdbx_description
1 polymer ?
#
loop_
_entity_poly.entity_id
_entity_poly.type
_entity_poly.pdbx_seq_one_letter_code
_entity_poly.pdbx_strand_id
1 'polypeptide(L)'
;MRRALAILFLLLISGCVSVSRPISPRAPMVQQQSELPASYIALQGVWTVTRAQRGGTAMPDKLGTIMHFEGNRFWFEGDRGFEVFEIDATTEPFKIDYWEAGTAVQGIFKIVGSTLVDCSAPPGVSRPTSFDPTAHPRYILVEAQRSSDDK
;
A
#
# COMPACT_ATOMS: atom_id res chain seq x y z
N MET A 1 -15.16 51.45 63.14
CA MET A 1 -14.22 50.32 62.92
C MET A 1 -14.44 49.78 61.51
N ARG A 2 -13.37 49.78 60.70
CA ARG A 2 -13.31 49.31 59.31
C ARG A 2 -13.29 47.78 59.29
N ARG A 3 -13.97 47.11 58.35
CA ARG A 3 -13.44 45.93 57.62
C ARG A 3 -14.07 45.84 56.23
N ALA A 4 -13.20 45.89 55.23
CA ALA A 4 -13.49 45.84 53.81
C ALA A 4 -13.66 44.39 53.33
N LEU A 5 -14.57 44.17 52.39
CA LEU A 5 -14.79 42.90 51.72
C LEU A 5 -13.99 42.91 50.40
N ALA A 6 -12.94 42.10 50.32
CA ALA A 6 -12.12 41.97 49.12
C ALA A 6 -12.75 40.94 48.16
N ILE A 7 -13.06 41.39 46.95
CA ILE A 7 -13.59 40.60 45.84
C ILE A 7 -12.41 39.85 45.19
N LEU A 8 -12.48 38.53 45.13
CA LEU A 8 -11.53 37.69 44.41
C LEU A 8 -12.13 37.29 43.06
N PHE A 9 -11.71 37.99 41.99
CA PHE A 9 -12.04 37.65 40.60
C PHE A 9 -11.05 36.58 40.11
N LEU A 10 -11.51 35.34 39.96
CA LEU A 10 -10.76 34.26 39.30
C LEU A 10 -11.02 34.32 37.78
N LEU A 11 -10.02 34.74 37.01
CA LEU A 11 -10.01 34.69 35.54
C LEU A 11 -9.64 33.27 35.09
N LEU A 12 -10.63 32.52 34.58
CA LEU A 12 -10.41 31.28 33.84
C LEU A 12 -9.99 31.63 32.41
N ILE A 13 -8.69 31.54 32.13
CA ILE A 13 -8.15 31.65 30.77
C ILE A 13 -8.46 30.33 30.06
N SER A 14 -9.56 30.32 29.31
CA SER A 14 -9.90 29.22 28.39
C SER A 14 -8.93 29.25 27.21
N GLY A 15 -7.82 28.52 27.35
CA GLY A 15 -6.91 28.27 26.24
C GLY A 15 -7.55 27.34 25.22
N CYS A 16 -7.99 27.88 24.08
CA CYS A 16 -8.31 27.07 22.91
C CYS A 16 -7.02 26.38 22.43
N VAL A 17 -6.81 25.14 22.87
CA VAL A 17 -5.81 24.26 22.25
C VAL A 17 -6.34 23.93 20.87
N SER A 18 -5.76 24.55 19.84
CA SER A 18 -5.99 24.15 18.46
C SER A 18 -5.43 22.74 18.29
N VAL A 19 -6.30 21.74 18.39
CA VAL A 19 -5.98 20.36 18.01
C VAL A 19 -5.83 20.33 16.50
N SER A 20 -4.60 20.46 16.02
CA SER A 20 -4.26 20.18 14.63
C SER A 20 -4.64 18.72 14.36
N ARG A 21 -5.69 18.52 13.55
CA ARG A 21 -6.07 17.17 13.12
C ARG A 21 -4.88 16.58 12.37
N PRO A 22 -4.47 15.33 12.67
CA PRO A 22 -3.49 14.66 11.83
C PRO A 22 -4.04 14.65 10.40
N ILE A 23 -3.25 15.12 9.44
CA ILE A 23 -3.57 15.03 8.02
C ILE A 23 -3.68 13.54 7.73
N SER A 24 -4.91 13.06 7.56
CA SER A 24 -5.13 11.68 7.13
C SER A 24 -4.47 11.55 5.76
N PRO A 25 -3.59 10.56 5.53
CA PRO A 25 -2.96 10.38 4.23
C PRO A 25 -4.06 10.28 3.18
N ARG A 26 -4.01 11.20 2.21
CA ARG A 26 -4.97 11.27 1.11
C ARG A 26 -4.67 10.11 0.18
N ALA A 27 -5.68 9.36 -0.24
CA ALA A 27 -5.50 8.35 -1.27
C ALA A 27 -4.89 9.00 -2.54
N PRO A 28 -3.93 8.33 -3.19
CA PRO A 28 -3.30 8.83 -4.41
C PRO A 28 -4.32 9.06 -5.53
N MET A 29 -4.05 10.06 -6.36
CA MET A 29 -4.82 10.33 -7.58
C MET A 29 -4.36 9.41 -8.71
N VAL A 30 -5.27 9.08 -9.64
CA VAL A 30 -4.91 8.31 -10.84
C VAL A 30 -3.93 9.10 -11.72
N GLN A 31 -2.83 8.47 -12.12
CA GLN A 31 -1.77 9.05 -12.95
C GLN A 31 -1.84 8.55 -14.39
N GLN A 32 -1.55 9.42 -15.35
CA GLN A 32 -1.43 9.05 -16.76
C GLN A 32 -0.06 8.40 -17.04
N GLN A 33 -0.04 7.42 -17.94
CA GLN A 33 1.13 6.58 -18.20
C GLN A 33 2.37 7.35 -18.69
N SER A 34 2.18 8.47 -19.39
CA SER A 34 3.26 9.31 -19.94
C SER A 34 4.11 10.02 -18.88
N GLU A 35 3.67 10.03 -17.62
CA GLU A 35 4.34 10.74 -16.52
C GLU A 35 4.98 9.77 -15.50
N LEU A 36 4.92 8.47 -15.78
CA LEU A 36 5.32 7.45 -14.83
C LEU A 36 6.85 7.26 -14.76
N PRO A 37 7.42 7.18 -13.55
CA PRO A 37 8.81 6.74 -13.36
C PRO A 37 9.06 5.34 -13.93
N ALA A 38 10.33 5.01 -14.22
CA ALA A 38 10.73 3.72 -14.79
C ALA A 38 10.24 2.50 -13.97
N SER A 39 10.14 2.63 -12.64
CA SER A 39 9.61 1.57 -11.77
C SER A 39 8.14 1.24 -12.03
N TYR A 40 7.32 2.26 -12.32
CA TYR A 40 5.93 2.06 -12.73
C TYR A 40 5.86 1.44 -14.12
N ILE A 41 6.67 1.94 -15.07
CA ILE A 41 6.73 1.41 -16.44
C ILE A 41 7.06 -0.09 -16.42
N ALA A 42 7.99 -0.51 -15.56
CA ALA A 42 8.37 -1.91 -15.44
C ALA A 42 7.22 -2.80 -14.93
N LEU A 43 6.33 -2.30 -14.09
CA LEU A 43 5.18 -3.07 -13.58
C LEU A 43 4.01 -3.17 -14.55
N GLN A 44 3.91 -2.28 -15.54
CA GLN A 44 2.75 -2.22 -16.45
C GLN A 44 2.50 -3.54 -17.17
N GLY A 45 1.23 -3.83 -17.45
CA GLY A 45 0.80 -4.98 -18.24
C GLY A 45 0.08 -6.04 -17.41
N VAL A 46 0.01 -7.25 -17.98
CA VAL A 46 -0.75 -8.37 -17.45
C VAL A 46 0.20 -9.44 -16.89
N TRP A 47 -0.11 -9.94 -15.70
CA TRP A 47 0.69 -10.93 -15.01
C TRP A 47 -0.18 -12.08 -14.52
N THR A 48 0.28 -13.30 -14.72
CA THR A 48 -0.42 -14.51 -14.27
C THR A 48 0.29 -15.08 -13.04
N VAL A 49 -0.41 -15.22 -11.93
CA VAL A 49 0.14 -15.77 -10.69
C VAL A 49 0.57 -17.23 -10.91
N THR A 50 1.86 -17.50 -10.70
CA THR A 50 2.46 -18.84 -10.81
C THR A 50 2.81 -19.44 -9.45
N ARG A 51 2.91 -18.60 -8.42
CA ARG A 51 3.08 -19.03 -7.02
C ARG A 51 2.41 -18.04 -6.08
N ALA A 52 1.75 -18.55 -5.05
CA ALA A 52 1.23 -17.73 -3.96
C ALA A 52 1.39 -18.45 -2.62
N GLN A 53 1.78 -17.71 -1.58
CA GLN A 53 1.92 -18.20 -0.21
C GLN A 53 1.42 -17.18 0.80
N ARG A 54 0.82 -17.63 1.90
CA ARG A 54 0.52 -16.82 3.09
C ARG A 54 1.20 -17.41 4.31
N GLY A 55 2.05 -16.65 4.99
CA GLY A 55 2.74 -17.15 6.18
C GLY A 55 3.59 -18.41 5.88
N GLY A 56 4.11 -18.55 4.65
CA GLY A 56 4.78 -19.75 4.15
C GLY A 56 3.86 -20.90 3.69
N THR A 57 2.55 -20.82 3.93
CA THR A 57 1.58 -21.83 3.49
C THR A 57 1.14 -21.55 2.05
N ALA A 58 1.18 -22.54 1.17
CA ALA A 58 0.77 -22.39 -0.22
C ALA A 58 -0.71 -22.00 -0.37
N MET A 59 -1.02 -21.17 -1.36
CA MET A 59 -2.37 -20.74 -1.73
C MET A 59 -2.70 -21.21 -3.16
N PRO A 60 -3.01 -22.50 -3.35
CA PRO A 60 -3.21 -23.08 -4.69
C PRO A 60 -4.42 -22.47 -5.42
N ASP A 61 -5.40 -21.95 -4.70
CA ASP A 61 -6.59 -21.26 -5.23
C ASP A 61 -6.25 -19.94 -5.94
N LYS A 62 -5.03 -19.42 -5.76
CA LYS A 62 -4.56 -18.19 -6.41
C LYS A 62 -3.77 -18.43 -7.69
N LEU A 63 -3.39 -19.68 -7.97
CA LEU A 63 -2.65 -19.98 -9.20
C LEU A 63 -3.53 -19.71 -10.42
N GLY A 64 -2.95 -19.04 -11.42
CA GLY A 64 -3.68 -18.60 -12.61
C GLY A 64 -4.51 -17.33 -12.43
N THR A 65 -4.53 -16.72 -11.24
CA THR A 65 -5.11 -15.39 -11.07
C THR A 65 -4.37 -14.40 -11.95
N ILE A 66 -5.11 -13.58 -12.70
CA ILE A 66 -4.56 -12.58 -13.61
C ILE A 66 -4.58 -11.22 -12.90
N MET A 67 -3.43 -10.57 -12.85
CA MET A 67 -3.18 -9.25 -12.29
C MET A 67 -2.96 -8.26 -13.42
N HIS A 68 -3.59 -7.10 -13.33
CA HIS A 68 -3.46 -6.02 -14.31
C HIS A 68 -2.83 -4.79 -13.65
N PHE A 69 -1.87 -4.18 -14.34
CA PHE A 69 -1.27 -2.90 -13.97
C PHE A 69 -1.37 -1.93 -15.15
N GLU A 70 -2.10 -0.82 -14.96
CA GLU A 70 -2.27 0.21 -15.99
C GLU A 70 -2.24 1.62 -15.39
N GLY A 71 -1.23 2.41 -15.75
CA GLY A 71 -0.90 3.64 -15.05
C GLY A 71 -0.46 3.32 -13.63
N ASN A 72 -1.15 3.91 -12.66
CA ASN A 72 -1.04 3.55 -11.25
C ASN A 72 -2.27 2.79 -10.73
N ARG A 73 -2.98 2.08 -11.61
CA ARG A 73 -4.14 1.24 -11.25
C ARG A 73 -3.75 -0.23 -11.23
N PHE A 74 -4.28 -0.95 -10.25
CA PHE A 74 -4.12 -2.38 -10.07
C PHE A 74 -5.47 -3.06 -9.87
N TRP A 75 -5.70 -4.21 -10.51
CA TRP A 75 -6.89 -5.04 -10.26
C TRP A 75 -6.62 -6.49 -10.65
N PHE A 76 -7.43 -7.40 -10.10
CA PHE A 76 -7.48 -8.78 -10.58
C PHE A 76 -8.56 -8.95 -11.65
N GLU A 77 -8.34 -9.88 -12.59
CA GLU A 77 -9.37 -10.26 -13.56
C GLU A 77 -10.66 -10.69 -12.86
N GLY A 78 -11.79 -10.10 -13.27
CA GLY A 78 -13.10 -10.32 -12.65
C GLY A 78 -13.48 -9.30 -11.57
N ASP A 79 -12.56 -8.43 -11.14
CA ASP A 79 -12.88 -7.34 -10.22
C ASP A 79 -13.78 -6.28 -10.89
N ARG A 80 -14.63 -5.64 -10.08
CA ARG A 80 -15.53 -4.54 -10.52
C ARG A 80 -14.90 -3.15 -10.45
N GLY A 81 -13.62 -3.06 -10.10
CA GLY A 81 -12.91 -1.81 -9.85
C GLY A 81 -11.40 -2.02 -9.81
N PHE A 82 -10.67 -1.00 -9.35
CA PHE A 82 -9.22 -1.03 -9.20
C PHE A 82 -8.79 -0.38 -7.89
N GLU A 83 -7.63 -0.79 -7.41
CA GLU A 83 -6.84 -0.12 -6.39
C GLU A 83 -5.88 0.86 -7.07
N VAL A 84 -5.52 1.94 -6.37
CA VAL A 84 -4.43 2.82 -6.81
C VAL A 84 -3.18 2.41 -6.07
N PHE A 85 -2.06 2.26 -6.79
CA PHE A 85 -0.78 1.91 -6.18
C PHE A 85 0.24 3.04 -6.23
N GLU A 86 1.13 3.07 -5.25
CA GLU A 86 2.28 3.97 -5.19
C GLU A 86 3.59 3.19 -5.06
N ILE A 87 4.65 3.66 -5.71
CA ILE A 87 5.98 3.05 -5.64
C ILE A 87 6.99 4.02 -5.03
N ASP A 88 7.71 3.56 -4.00
CA ASP A 88 8.97 4.15 -3.55
C ASP A 88 10.13 3.30 -4.08
N ALA A 89 10.78 3.83 -5.12
CA ALA A 89 11.92 3.20 -5.79
C ALA A 89 13.28 3.70 -5.26
N THR A 90 13.31 4.41 -4.12
CA THR A 90 14.55 4.92 -3.52
C THR A 90 15.28 3.88 -2.67
N THR A 91 14.65 2.73 -2.44
CA THR A 91 15.19 1.62 -1.65
C THR A 91 15.16 0.31 -2.43
N GLU A 92 16.03 -0.62 -2.08
CA GLU A 92 15.99 -1.99 -2.60
C GLU A 92 15.71 -2.99 -1.47
N PRO A 93 14.68 -3.86 -1.59
CA PRO A 93 13.71 -3.95 -2.69
C PRO A 93 12.82 -2.71 -2.78
N PHE A 94 12.26 -2.46 -3.98
CA PHE A 94 11.31 -1.37 -4.18
C PHE A 94 10.09 -1.59 -3.29
N LYS A 95 9.56 -0.51 -2.73
CA LYS A 95 8.34 -0.55 -1.94
C LYS A 95 7.15 -0.24 -2.83
N ILE A 96 6.03 -0.91 -2.57
CA ILE A 96 4.76 -0.66 -3.23
C ILE A 96 3.64 -0.59 -2.20
N ASP A 97 2.71 0.35 -2.36
CA ASP A 97 1.53 0.48 -1.51
C ASP A 97 0.29 0.41 -2.38
N TYR A 98 -0.61 -0.54 -2.10
CA TYR A 98 -1.89 -0.67 -2.77
C TYR A 98 -2.98 -0.09 -1.88
N TRP A 99 -3.68 0.94 -2.36
CA TRP A 99 -4.67 1.68 -1.60
C TRP A 99 -6.08 1.15 -1.84
N GLU A 100 -6.64 0.52 -0.81
CA GLU A 100 -8.01 0.03 -0.78
C GLU A 100 -8.79 0.72 0.35
N ALA A 101 -9.92 1.36 0.01
CA ALA A 101 -10.84 1.99 0.96
C ALA A 101 -10.19 2.91 2.02
N GLY A 102 -9.10 3.60 1.65
CA GLY A 102 -8.39 4.54 2.53
C GLY A 102 -7.32 3.90 3.42
N THR A 103 -7.06 2.60 3.26
CA THR A 103 -5.95 1.89 3.91
C THR A 103 -4.99 1.33 2.88
N ALA A 104 -3.70 1.25 3.22
CA ALA A 104 -2.69 0.69 2.34
C ALA A 104 -2.37 -0.77 2.72
N VAL A 105 -2.40 -1.66 1.74
CA VAL A 105 -1.67 -2.93 1.75
C VAL A 105 -0.23 -2.59 1.39
N GLN A 106 0.70 -2.78 2.33
CA GLN A 106 2.09 -2.36 2.18
C GLN A 106 2.95 -3.53 1.75
N GLY A 107 3.70 -3.39 0.66
CA GLY A 107 4.54 -4.45 0.13
C GLY A 107 5.92 -4.01 -0.33
N ILE A 108 6.66 -4.99 -0.79
CA ILE A 108 7.91 -4.82 -1.52
C ILE A 108 7.82 -5.67 -2.78
N PHE A 109 8.46 -5.21 -3.85
CA PHE A 109 8.49 -5.97 -5.09
C PHE A 109 9.84 -5.90 -5.78
N LYS A 110 10.07 -6.86 -6.67
CA LYS A 110 11.13 -6.83 -7.66
C LYS A 110 10.65 -7.51 -8.93
N ILE A 111 11.27 -7.16 -10.05
CA ILE A 111 11.07 -7.83 -11.32
C ILE A 111 12.39 -8.47 -11.72
N VAL A 112 12.37 -9.77 -12.02
CA VAL A 112 13.52 -10.53 -12.49
C VAL A 112 13.17 -11.11 -13.85
N GLY A 113 13.68 -10.50 -14.92
CA GLY A 113 13.29 -10.84 -16.28
C GLY A 113 11.79 -10.60 -16.51
N SER A 114 11.04 -11.68 -16.74
CA SER A 114 9.60 -11.66 -16.94
C SER A 114 8.80 -12.11 -15.70
N THR A 115 9.45 -12.24 -14.55
CA THR A 115 8.81 -12.63 -13.28
C THR A 115 8.70 -11.44 -12.33
N LEU A 116 7.49 -11.16 -11.87
CA LEU A 116 7.20 -10.27 -10.75
C LEU A 116 7.25 -11.09 -9.46
N VAL A 117 7.96 -10.59 -8.45
CA VAL A 117 7.90 -11.10 -7.08
C VAL A 117 7.40 -9.96 -6.19
N ASP A 118 6.23 -10.15 -5.59
CA ASP A 118 5.62 -9.22 -4.64
C ASP A 118 5.48 -9.89 -3.27
N CYS A 119 5.84 -9.19 -2.20
CA CYS A 119 5.55 -9.60 -0.84
C CYS A 119 4.83 -8.47 -0.11
N SER A 120 3.60 -8.72 0.32
CA SER A 120 2.73 -7.72 0.91
C SER A 120 2.28 -8.07 2.33
N ALA A 121 2.00 -7.02 3.10
CA ALA A 121 1.44 -7.06 4.43
C ALA A 121 0.07 -6.37 4.42
N PRO A 122 -0.98 -7.01 4.96
CA PRO A 122 -2.29 -6.39 5.07
C PRO A 122 -2.26 -5.22 6.07
N PRO A 123 -3.27 -4.33 6.05
CA PRO A 123 -3.34 -3.19 6.95
C PRO A 123 -3.14 -3.58 8.44
N GLY A 124 -2.38 -2.75 9.14
CA GLY A 124 -2.02 -2.94 10.55
C GLY A 124 -0.85 -3.90 10.79
N VAL A 125 -0.25 -4.47 9.75
CA VAL A 125 0.98 -5.27 9.83
C VAL A 125 2.12 -4.48 9.18
N SER A 126 3.31 -4.51 9.78
CA SER A 126 4.49 -3.82 9.23
C SER A 126 4.87 -4.37 7.85
N ARG A 127 5.24 -3.46 6.93
CA ARG A 127 5.75 -3.79 5.59
C ARG A 127 6.85 -4.87 5.66
N PRO A 128 6.85 -5.88 4.78
CA PRO A 128 7.94 -6.83 4.68
C PRO A 128 9.26 -6.13 4.28
N THR A 129 10.38 -6.61 4.82
CA THR A 129 11.72 -6.10 4.46
C THR A 129 12.51 -7.09 3.58
N SER A 130 11.96 -8.29 3.36
CA SER A 130 12.52 -9.32 2.49
C SER A 130 11.40 -10.17 1.90
N PHE A 131 11.69 -10.93 0.84
CA PHE A 131 10.73 -11.83 0.18
C PHE A 131 10.58 -13.18 0.92
N ASP A 132 10.55 -13.14 2.25
CA ASP A 132 10.32 -14.30 3.10
C ASP A 132 8.89 -14.28 3.66
N PRO A 133 7.96 -15.09 3.11
CA PRO A 133 6.59 -15.13 3.59
C PRO A 133 6.46 -15.76 4.98
N THR A 134 7.49 -16.41 5.52
CA THR A 134 7.49 -17.01 6.86
C THR A 134 7.82 -16.00 7.96
N ALA A 135 8.37 -14.84 7.60
CA ALA A 135 8.73 -13.78 8.55
C ALA A 135 7.52 -13.21 9.31
N HIS A 136 6.30 -13.38 8.77
CA HIS A 136 5.06 -13.06 9.47
C HIS A 136 3.89 -13.91 8.95
N PRO A 137 3.00 -14.45 9.82
CA PRO A 137 1.92 -15.37 9.40
C PRO A 137 0.87 -14.74 8.46
N ARG A 138 0.84 -13.41 8.38
CA ARG A 138 -0.06 -12.65 7.50
C ARG A 138 0.61 -12.10 6.23
N TYR A 139 1.90 -12.32 6.03
CA TYR A 139 2.54 -11.92 4.78
C TYR A 139 2.03 -12.78 3.65
N ILE A 140 1.82 -12.15 2.50
CA ILE A 140 1.45 -12.80 1.25
C ILE A 140 2.60 -12.60 0.28
N LEU A 141 3.21 -13.69 -0.18
CA LEU A 141 4.18 -13.68 -1.28
C LEU A 141 3.49 -14.17 -2.54
N VAL A 142 3.61 -13.41 -3.62
CA VAL A 142 3.16 -13.77 -4.96
C VAL A 142 4.36 -13.74 -5.90
N GLU A 143 4.49 -14.80 -6.70
CA GLU A 143 5.28 -14.76 -7.92
C GLU A 143 4.31 -14.84 -9.10
N ALA A 144 4.50 -13.94 -10.07
CA ALA A 144 3.66 -13.88 -11.25
C ALA A 144 4.51 -13.77 -12.50
N GLN A 145 4.08 -14.45 -13.55
CA GLN A 145 4.72 -14.44 -14.84
C GLN A 145 4.05 -13.41 -15.73
N ARG A 146 4.83 -12.53 -16.36
CA ARG A 146 4.30 -11.59 -17.35
C ARG A 146 3.68 -12.40 -18.48
N SER A 147 2.42 -12.11 -18.81
CA SER A 147 1.78 -12.71 -19.97
C SER A 147 2.55 -12.27 -21.21
N SER A 148 2.93 -13.22 -22.07
CA SER A 148 3.41 -12.88 -23.41
C SER A 148 2.27 -12.19 -24.15
N ASP A 149 2.58 -11.09 -24.84
CA ASP A 149 1.70 -10.51 -25.84
C ASP A 149 1.60 -11.50 -27.02
N ASP A 150 0.92 -12.63 -26.83
CA ASP A 150 0.60 -13.53 -27.94
C ASP A 150 -0.54 -12.88 -28.71
N LYS A 151 -0.11 -12.22 -29.78
CA LYS A 151 -0.88 -11.50 -30.77
C LYS A 151 -1.51 -12.45 -31.78
#